data_AF-A0ABD0QBS3-F1
#
_entry.id   AF-A0ABD0QBS3-F1
#
_cell.length_a   1.000
_cell.length_b   1.000
_cell.length_c   1.000
_cell.angle_alpha   90.00
_cell.angle_beta   90.00
_cell.angle_gamma   90.00
#
_symmetry.space_group_name_H-M   'P 1'
#
loop_
_entity.id
_entity.type
_entity.pdbx_description
1 polymer ?
#
loop_
_entity_poly.entity_id
_entity_poly.type
_entity_poly.pdbx_seq_one_letter_code
_entity_poly.pdbx_strand_id
1 'polypeptide(L)'
;MNKIVEVLGVPPNHILEQAPKARKFFEKMSDSTWCVKKTKDGKRYKPAGSRKLHSILGVEAGGPGGRRAGESGHAVADYLKFKDLILRMLDYDPKTRIQPYYALQHSFFKKTADEGTNTSSSVSTSPALEQS
;
A
#
# COMPACT_ATOMS: atom_id res chain seq x y z
N MET A 1 -3.23 11.56 7.08
CA MET A 1 -4.44 10.81 6.74
C MET A 1 -4.76 10.89 5.25
N ASN A 2 -4.88 12.09 4.66
CA ASN A 2 -5.33 12.25 3.26
C ASN A 2 -4.54 11.43 2.22
N LYS A 3 -3.20 11.35 2.32
CA LYS A 3 -2.38 10.52 1.42
C LYS A 3 -2.70 9.01 1.47
N ILE A 4 -3.11 8.49 2.63
CA ILE A 4 -3.54 7.09 2.76
C ILE A 4 -4.88 6.94 2.03
N VAL A 5 -5.80 7.89 2.23
CA VAL A 5 -7.13 7.87 1.60
C VAL A 5 -7.06 7.97 0.08
N GLU A 6 -6.09 8.71 -0.48
CA GLU A 6 -5.86 8.72 -1.95
C GLU A 6 -5.65 7.31 -2.52
N VAL A 7 -5.03 6.41 -1.75
CA VAL A 7 -4.65 5.06 -2.21
C VAL A 7 -5.69 4.01 -1.81
N LEU A 8 -6.12 4.02 -0.55
CA LEU A 8 -6.96 2.97 0.03
C LEU A 8 -8.45 3.33 0.11
N GLY A 9 -8.81 4.58 -0.18
CA GLY A 9 -10.18 5.07 -0.01
C GLY A 9 -10.49 5.49 1.43
N VAL A 10 -11.77 5.75 1.71
CA VAL A 10 -12.23 6.14 3.04
C VAL A 10 -12.25 4.90 3.94
N PRO A 11 -11.79 4.98 5.21
CA PRO A 11 -11.90 3.85 6.14
C PRO A 11 -13.37 3.40 6.34
N PRO A 12 -13.63 2.11 6.61
CA PRO A 12 -14.97 1.61 6.87
C PRO A 12 -15.73 2.35 7.99
N ASN A 13 -17.05 2.47 7.86
CA ASN A 13 -17.91 3.22 8.78
C ASN A 13 -17.77 2.75 10.24
N HIS A 14 -17.73 1.44 10.49
CA HIS A 14 -17.64 0.90 11.85
C HIS A 14 -16.36 1.33 12.58
N ILE A 15 -15.26 1.54 11.84
CA ILE A 15 -14.01 2.06 12.39
C ILE A 15 -14.14 3.56 12.69
N LEU A 16 -14.71 4.32 11.75
CA LEU A 16 -14.84 5.77 11.90
C LEU A 16 -15.82 6.18 13.01
N GLU A 17 -16.87 5.39 13.25
CA GLU A 17 -17.83 5.63 14.31
C GLU A 17 -17.26 5.40 15.71
N GLN A 18 -16.30 4.48 15.84
CA GLN A 18 -15.63 4.18 17.12
C GLN A 18 -14.37 5.04 17.33
N ALA A 19 -13.86 5.70 16.29
CA ALA A 19 -12.59 6.43 16.35
C ALA A 19 -12.75 7.80 17.04
N PRO A 20 -12.10 8.04 18.20
CA PRO A 20 -12.24 9.30 18.95
C PRO A 20 -11.80 10.56 18.17
N LYS A 21 -10.93 10.37 17.18
CA LYS A 21 -10.35 11.44 16.34
C LYS A 21 -10.91 11.46 14.92
N ALA A 22 -11.98 10.71 14.61
CA ALA A 22 -12.56 10.66 13.26
C ALA A 22 -12.87 12.06 12.72
N ARG A 23 -13.55 12.89 13.52
CA ARG A 23 -13.98 14.25 13.15
C ARG A 23 -12.83 15.25 12.91
N LYS A 24 -11.59 14.88 13.25
CA LYS A 24 -10.39 15.66 12.90
C LYS A 24 -10.06 15.55 11.41
N PHE A 25 -10.35 14.41 10.78
CA PHE A 25 -9.95 14.10 9.41
C PHE A 25 -11.13 13.89 8.47
N PHE A 26 -12.29 13.50 9.03
CA PHE A 26 -13.48 13.15 8.28
C PHE A 26 -14.70 13.93 8.79
N GLU A 27 -15.73 13.98 7.96
CA GLU A 27 -17.06 14.46 8.31
C GLU A 27 -18.09 13.43 7.85
N LYS A 28 -19.16 13.28 8.63
CA LYS A 28 -20.28 12.38 8.31
C LYS A 28 -21.34 13.20 7.59
N MET A 29 -21.71 12.76 6.40
CA MET A 29 -22.74 13.37 5.56
C MET A 29 -24.14 12.99 6.06
N SER A 30 -25.16 13.67 5.54
CA SER A 30 -26.58 13.42 5.89
C SER A 30 -27.05 12.01 5.51
N ASP A 31 -26.46 11.41 4.48
CA ASP A 31 -26.70 10.03 4.04
C ASP A 31 -25.93 8.99 4.86
N SER A 32 -25.34 9.38 5.99
CA SER A 32 -24.49 8.55 6.86
C SER A 32 -23.18 8.06 6.23
N THR A 33 -22.80 8.54 5.05
CA THR A 33 -21.46 8.28 4.49
C THR A 33 -20.41 9.18 5.15
N TRP A 34 -19.16 8.72 5.18
CA TRP A 34 -18.04 9.52 5.65
C TRP A 34 -17.21 10.04 4.47
N CYS A 35 -16.82 11.30 4.53
CA CYS A 35 -15.91 11.90 3.55
C CYS A 35 -14.72 12.60 4.23
N VAL A 36 -13.65 12.82 3.48
CA VAL A 36 -12.46 13.53 3.96
C VAL A 36 -12.78 15.01 4.13
N LYS A 37 -12.46 15.59 5.29
CA LYS A 37 -12.58 17.02 5.51
C LYS A 37 -11.66 17.81 4.59
N LYS A 38 -12.18 18.88 4.00
CA LYS A 38 -11.38 19.83 3.22
C LYS A 38 -10.31 20.48 4.11
N THR A 39 -9.06 20.44 3.67
CA THR A 39 -7.95 21.10 4.38
C THR A 39 -7.97 22.60 4.10
N LYS A 40 -7.79 23.42 5.14
CA LYS A 40 -7.71 24.89 5.03
C LYS A 40 -6.46 25.34 4.25
N ASP A 41 -5.42 24.51 4.23
CA ASP A 41 -4.08 24.85 3.72
C ASP A 41 -3.97 24.89 2.18
N GLY A 42 -5.08 24.85 1.43
CA GLY A 42 -5.09 24.86 -0.04
C GLY A 42 -4.49 23.62 -0.72
N LYS A 43 -3.93 22.67 0.03
CA LYS A 43 -3.35 21.42 -0.48
C LYS A 43 -4.42 20.58 -1.16
N ARG A 44 -4.26 20.35 -2.47
CA ARG A 44 -5.12 19.46 -3.25
C ARG A 44 -4.62 18.04 -3.16
N TYR A 45 -5.48 17.15 -2.68
CA TYR A 45 -5.27 15.70 -2.72
C TYR A 45 -6.10 15.12 -3.86
N LYS A 46 -5.65 13.98 -4.39
CA LYS A 46 -6.42 13.17 -5.33
C LYS A 46 -7.71 12.66 -4.66
N PRO A 47 -8.77 12.37 -5.42
CA PRO A 47 -9.97 11.73 -4.90
C PRO A 47 -9.67 10.42 -4.15
N ALA A 48 -10.49 10.07 -3.16
CA ALA A 48 -10.31 8.87 -2.36
C ALA A 48 -10.22 7.61 -3.24
N GLY A 49 -9.22 6.77 -3.01
CA GLY A 49 -8.98 5.52 -3.73
C GLY A 49 -8.65 5.67 -5.23
N SER A 50 -8.42 6.89 -5.72
CA SER A 50 -8.10 7.11 -7.14
C SER A 50 -6.62 6.87 -7.46
N ARG A 51 -5.72 6.98 -6.48
CA ARG A 51 -4.30 6.66 -6.64
C ARG A 51 -4.06 5.17 -6.43
N LYS A 52 -4.34 4.36 -7.45
CA LYS A 52 -4.26 2.89 -7.35
C LYS A 52 -2.84 2.41 -7.02
N LEU A 53 -2.72 1.53 -6.02
CA LEU A 53 -1.46 0.85 -5.70
C LEU A 53 -0.90 0.08 -6.91
N HIS A 54 -1.77 -0.48 -7.73
CA HIS A 54 -1.41 -1.13 -8.99
C HIS A 54 -0.59 -0.22 -9.93
N SER A 55 -0.98 1.05 -10.06
CA SER A 55 -0.24 2.03 -10.86
C SER A 55 1.05 2.48 -10.15
N ILE A 56 1.03 2.63 -8.82
CA ILE A 56 2.23 2.98 -8.04
C ILE A 56 3.33 1.93 -8.22
N LEU A 57 2.96 0.64 -8.20
CA LEU A 57 3.90 -0.46 -8.40
C LEU A 57 4.30 -0.64 -9.86
N GLY A 58 3.51 -0.13 -10.81
CA GLY A 58 3.74 -0.33 -12.24
C GLY A 58 3.60 -1.79 -12.66
N VAL A 59 2.58 -2.49 -12.14
CA VAL A 59 2.40 -3.95 -12.29
C VAL A 59 2.49 -4.41 -13.75
N GLU A 60 1.89 -3.66 -14.68
CA GLU A 60 1.89 -3.95 -16.12
C GLU A 60 2.79 -2.98 -16.92
N ALA A 61 3.50 -2.08 -16.23
CA ALA A 61 4.25 -0.98 -16.84
C ALA A 61 5.78 -1.13 -16.67
N GLY A 62 6.26 -2.35 -16.39
CA GLY A 62 7.69 -2.59 -16.14
C GLY A 62 8.17 -2.10 -14.78
N GLY A 63 7.33 -2.15 -13.75
CA GLY A 63 7.69 -1.74 -12.40
C GLY A 63 7.72 -0.23 -12.16
N PRO A 64 8.26 0.23 -11.01
CA PRO A 64 8.25 1.65 -10.64
C PRO A 64 8.98 2.56 -11.64
N GLY A 65 8.21 3.35 -12.38
CA GLY A 65 8.72 4.23 -13.43
C GLY A 65 9.21 3.49 -14.69
N GLY A 66 8.80 2.23 -14.88
CA GLY A 66 9.23 1.40 -16.02
C GLY A 66 10.65 0.87 -15.94
N ARG A 67 11.35 1.11 -14.82
CA ARG A 67 12.78 0.81 -14.68
C ARG A 67 13.12 -0.68 -14.54
N ARG A 68 12.12 -1.55 -14.44
CA ARG A 68 12.28 -3.01 -14.32
C ARG A 68 11.85 -3.74 -15.60
N ALA A 69 11.57 -3.01 -16.68
CA ALA A 69 11.17 -3.61 -17.95
C ALA A 69 12.27 -4.52 -18.49
N GLY A 70 11.94 -5.78 -18.75
CA GLY A 70 12.89 -6.79 -19.23
C GLY A 70 13.82 -7.38 -18.17
N GLU A 71 13.74 -6.93 -16.91
CA GLU A 71 14.50 -7.55 -15.81
C GLU A 71 13.85 -8.87 -15.37
N SER A 72 14.66 -9.89 -15.11
CA SER A 72 14.19 -11.14 -14.50
C SER A 72 13.67 -10.89 -13.07
N GLY A 73 12.77 -11.76 -12.59
CA GLY A 73 12.15 -11.63 -11.27
C GLY A 73 11.16 -10.47 -11.10
N HIS A 74 10.78 -9.80 -12.19
CA HIS A 74 9.84 -8.67 -12.19
C HIS A 74 8.67 -8.90 -13.16
N ALA A 75 8.21 -10.16 -13.29
CA ALA A 75 7.06 -10.46 -14.11
C ALA A 75 5.78 -9.85 -13.52
N VAL A 76 4.77 -9.64 -14.37
CA VAL A 76 3.44 -9.15 -13.95
C VAL A 76 2.88 -10.01 -12.81
N ALA A 77 3.05 -11.32 -12.88
CA ALA A 77 2.59 -12.27 -11.86
C ALA A 77 3.24 -12.02 -10.48
N ASP A 78 4.52 -11.66 -10.44
CA ASP A 78 5.24 -11.38 -9.19
C ASP A 78 4.72 -10.11 -8.54
N TYR A 79 4.50 -9.08 -9.35
CA TYR A 79 3.87 -7.84 -8.90
C TYR A 79 2.44 -8.03 -8.43
N LEU A 80 1.65 -8.92 -9.03
CA LEU A 80 0.30 -9.23 -8.57
C LEU A 80 0.31 -9.88 -7.19
N LYS A 81 1.20 -10.86 -6.95
CA LYS A 81 1.39 -11.47 -5.63
C LYS A 81 1.85 -10.43 -4.60
N PHE A 82 2.82 -9.59 -4.97
CA PHE A 82 3.32 -8.53 -4.08
C PHE A 82 2.23 -7.52 -3.74
N LYS A 83 1.48 -7.04 -4.74
CA LYS A 83 0.35 -6.14 -4.57
C LYS A 83 -0.69 -6.70 -3.61
N ASP A 84 -1.05 -7.99 -3.75
CA ASP A 84 -2.03 -8.64 -2.85
C ASP A 84 -1.54 -8.63 -1.40
N LEU A 85 -0.29 -9.06 -1.17
CA LEU A 85 0.30 -9.08 0.17
C LEU A 85 0.28 -7.69 0.82
N ILE A 86 0.68 -6.66 0.08
CA ILE A 86 0.70 -5.28 0.58
C ILE A 86 -0.70 -4.78 0.89
N LEU A 87 -1.71 -5.07 0.07
CA LEU A 87 -3.09 -4.68 0.38
C LEU A 87 -3.62 -5.36 1.65
N ARG A 88 -3.28 -6.64 1.87
CA ARG A 88 -3.64 -7.33 3.11
C ARG A 88 -2.93 -6.77 4.36
N MET A 89 -1.69 -6.29 4.19
CA MET A 89 -0.95 -5.58 5.25
C MET A 89 -1.52 -4.20 5.54
N LEU A 90 -2.11 -3.55 4.54
CA LEU A 90 -2.67 -2.20 4.62
C LEU A 90 -4.17 -2.17 4.91
N ASP A 91 -4.77 -3.31 5.27
CA ASP A 91 -6.17 -3.37 5.67
C ASP A 91 -6.44 -2.37 6.82
N TYR A 92 -7.51 -1.59 6.67
CA TYR A 92 -7.92 -0.62 7.68
C TYR A 92 -8.34 -1.31 8.97
N ASP A 93 -9.04 -2.44 8.88
CA ASP A 93 -9.50 -3.15 10.07
C ASP A 93 -8.36 -3.97 10.67
N PRO A 94 -7.89 -3.64 11.89
CA PRO A 94 -6.79 -4.38 12.51
C PRO A 94 -7.14 -5.84 12.81
N LYS A 95 -8.44 -6.21 12.85
CA LYS A 95 -8.88 -7.59 13.10
C LYS A 95 -8.70 -8.48 11.87
N THR A 96 -8.80 -7.92 10.66
CA THR A 96 -8.69 -8.67 9.39
C THR A 96 -7.36 -8.45 8.69
N ARG A 97 -6.61 -7.42 9.07
CA ARG A 97 -5.23 -7.20 8.62
C ARG A 97 -4.39 -8.46 8.79
N ILE A 98 -3.65 -8.83 7.75
CA ILE A 98 -2.86 -10.06 7.74
C ILE A 98 -1.87 -10.09 8.91
N GLN A 99 -1.89 -11.20 9.64
CA GLN A 99 -0.96 -11.45 10.73
C GLN A 99 0.36 -12.05 10.21
N PRO A 100 1.48 -11.91 10.95
CA PRO A 100 2.79 -12.39 10.52
C PRO A 100 2.79 -13.87 10.09
N TYR A 101 2.10 -14.72 10.85
CA TYR A 101 1.97 -16.15 10.55
C TYR A 101 1.43 -16.40 9.14
N TYR A 102 0.31 -15.76 8.77
CA TYR A 102 -0.30 -15.90 7.45
C TYR A 102 0.48 -15.18 6.35
N ALA A 103 1.17 -14.08 6.68
CA ALA A 103 2.00 -13.34 5.73
C ALA A 103 3.17 -14.18 5.21
N LEU A 104 3.83 -14.95 6.09
CA LEU A 104 4.91 -15.86 5.70
C LEU A 104 4.44 -17.00 4.78
N GLN A 105 3.16 -17.36 4.85
CA GLN A 105 2.54 -18.39 4.00
C GLN A 105 2.00 -17.83 2.67
N HIS A 106 2.12 -16.53 2.44
CA HIS A 106 1.59 -15.87 1.25
C HIS A 106 2.26 -16.37 -0.03
N SER A 107 1.52 -16.41 -1.14
CA SER A 107 2.02 -16.87 -2.46
C SER A 107 3.21 -16.07 -2.98
N PHE A 108 3.41 -14.86 -2.47
CA PHE A 108 4.59 -14.03 -2.75
C PHE A 108 5.90 -14.71 -2.32
N PHE A 109 5.89 -15.50 -1.24
CA PHE A 109 7.08 -16.23 -0.76
C PHE A 109 7.14 -17.69 -1.25
N LYS A 110 6.07 -18.20 -1.87
CA LYS A 110 6.06 -19.56 -2.40
C LYS A 110 6.93 -19.61 -3.66
N LYS A 111 7.95 -20.47 -3.63
CA LYS A 111 8.76 -20.79 -4.81
C LYS A 111 7.84 -21.30 -5.91
N THR A 112 7.78 -20.60 -7.03
CA THR A 112 7.32 -21.21 -8.29
C THR A 112 8.34 -22.28 -8.67
N ALA A 113 7.85 -23.42 -9.19
CA ALA A 113 8.69 -24.56 -9.53
C ALA A 113 9.73 -24.21 -10.62
N ASP A 114 9.45 -23.21 -11.44
CA ASP A 114 10.43 -22.54 -12.30
C ASP A 114 10.89 -21.24 -11.64
N GLU A 115 12.16 -21.25 -11.27
CA GLU A 115 13.04 -20.13 -10.93
C GLU A 115 12.61 -19.22 -9.76
N GLY A 116 13.50 -19.19 -8.77
CA GLY A 116 13.31 -18.48 -7.51
C GLY A 116 13.09 -16.99 -7.70
N THR A 117 12.26 -16.43 -6.82
CA THR A 117 12.31 -15.01 -6.48
C THR A 117 13.67 -14.72 -5.84
N ASN A 118 14.70 -14.61 -6.67
CA ASN A 118 16.03 -14.17 -6.26
C ASN A 118 15.95 -12.66 -6.03
N THR A 119 15.45 -12.26 -4.86
CA THR A 119 15.98 -11.04 -4.25
C THR A 119 17.40 -11.37 -3.84
N SER A 120 18.34 -11.26 -4.78
CA SER A 120 19.76 -11.21 -4.47
C SER A 120 19.91 -10.21 -3.33
N SER A 121 20.49 -10.67 -2.23
CA SER A 121 20.85 -9.85 -1.08
C SER A 121 21.80 -8.75 -1.52
N SER A 122 21.26 -7.65 -2.06
CA SER A 122 22.00 -6.41 -2.23
C SER A 122 22.22 -5.86 -0.83
N VAL A 123 23.38 -6.18 -0.24
CA VAL A 123 23.89 -5.50 0.93
C VAL A 123 23.90 -4.01 0.60
N SER A 124 22.91 -3.28 1.10
CA SER A 124 22.93 -1.82 1.06
C SER A 124 23.93 -1.40 2.12
N THR A 125 25.21 -1.32 1.75
CA THR A 125 26.19 -0.59 2.55
C THR A 125 25.81 0.88 2.51
N SER A 126 25.06 1.34 3.50
CA SER A 126 24.97 2.77 3.81
C SER A 126 26.35 3.20 4.34
N PRO A 127 26.98 4.27 3.81
CA PRO A 127 28.16 4.82 4.46
C PRO A 127 27.69 5.48 5.77
N ALA A 128 28.17 4.96 6.90
CA ALA A 128 28.07 5.67 8.17
C ALA A 128 28.96 6.91 8.09
N LEU A 129 28.39 8.09 8.40
CA LEU A 129 29.16 9.31 8.59
C LEU A 129 30.12 9.10 9.76
N GLU A 130 31.42 9.08 9.48
CA GLU A 130 32.46 9.26 10.50
C GLU A 130 32.48 10.75 10.88
N GLN A 131 32.13 11.06 12.13
CA GLN A 131 32.37 12.37 12.72
C GLN A 131 33.79 12.37 13.28
N SER A 132 34.62 13.25 12.73
CA SER A 132 35.79 13.83 13.42
C SER A 132 35.37 15.11 14.14
#